data_AF-A0A5S3V000-F1
#
_entry.id   AF-A0A5S3V000-F1
#
_cell.length_a   1.000
_cell.length_b   1.000
_cell.length_c   1.000
_cell.angle_alpha   90.00
_cell.angle_beta   90.00
_cell.angle_gamma   90.00
#
_symmetry.space_group_name_H-M   'P 1'
#
loop_
_entity.id
_entity.type
_entity.pdbx_description
1 polymer ?
#
loop_
_entity_poly.entity_id
_entity_poly.type
_entity_poly.pdbx_seq_one_letter_code
_entity_poly.pdbx_strand_id
1 'polypeptide(L)'
;MSRIIAIFTFLLNFPASADTWLQFGEELECPDALKLKGDNYKIYNDCYGFDPKEPIIESGNIEFDNDYFYFFNRKVNQPSFLQHGAQSQKLKILLRNKYELNLQKETRVFIFKRIKLPN
;
A
#
# COMPACT_ATOMS: atom_id res chain seq x y z
N MET A 1 4.80 -15.00 50.06
CA MET A 1 3.82 -15.01 48.96
C MET A 1 4.47 -14.39 47.73
N SER A 2 5.10 -15.18 46.87
CA SER A 2 5.82 -14.67 45.69
C SER A 2 4.83 -14.45 44.54
N ARG A 3 4.65 -13.20 44.12
CA ARG A 3 3.92 -12.85 42.90
C ARG A 3 4.88 -12.99 41.72
N ILE A 4 4.78 -14.11 41.00
CA ILE A 4 5.44 -14.25 39.70
C ILE A 4 4.58 -13.46 38.71
N ILE A 5 5.06 -12.30 38.28
CA ILE A 5 4.48 -11.55 37.16
C ILE A 5 5.01 -12.23 35.90
N ALA A 6 4.17 -13.05 35.27
CA ALA A 6 4.45 -13.59 33.95
C ALA A 6 4.34 -12.44 32.93
N ILE A 7 5.47 -11.87 32.54
CA ILE A 7 5.56 -10.94 31.41
C ILE A 7 5.39 -11.79 30.15
N PHE A 8 4.16 -11.83 29.64
CA PHE A 8 3.85 -12.46 28.36
C PHE A 8 4.36 -11.51 27.25
N THR A 9 5.62 -11.68 26.86
CA THR A 9 6.20 -10.99 25.71
C THR A 9 5.51 -11.54 24.46
N PHE A 10 4.49 -10.83 23.99
CA PHE A 10 3.84 -11.12 22.71
C PHE A 10 4.81 -10.71 21.60
N LEU A 11 5.65 -11.65 21.15
CA LEU A 11 6.47 -11.48 19.96
C LEU A 11 5.53 -11.48 18.74
N LEU A 12 5.07 -10.28 18.36
CA LEU A 12 4.35 -10.08 17.12
C LEU A 12 5.29 -10.40 15.95
N ASN A 13 5.13 -11.62 15.42
CA ASN A 13 5.69 -12.01 14.12
C ASN A 13 4.98 -11.20 13.04
N PHE A 14 5.47 -10.00 12.75
CA PHE A 14 5.07 -9.30 11.54
C PHE A 14 5.61 -10.07 10.33
N PRO A 15 4.78 -10.44 9.35
CA PRO A 15 5.29 -11.00 8.12
C PRO A 15 6.18 -9.97 7.44
N ALA A 16 7.49 -10.24 7.41
CA ALA A 16 8.50 -9.38 6.80
C ALA A 16 8.39 -9.33 5.26
N SER A 17 7.46 -10.07 4.66
CA SER A 17 7.23 -10.06 3.22
C SER A 17 6.52 -8.78 2.81
N ALA A 18 7.21 -7.96 2.01
CA ALA A 18 6.59 -6.82 1.37
C ALA A 18 5.72 -7.31 0.19
N ASP A 19 4.47 -6.88 0.15
CA ASP A 19 3.55 -7.17 -0.95
C ASP A 19 3.53 -6.01 -1.94
N THR A 20 3.86 -6.27 -3.19
CA THR A 20 3.78 -5.26 -4.25
C THR A 20 2.63 -5.56 -5.21
N TRP A 21 1.84 -4.52 -5.48
CA TRP A 21 0.64 -4.52 -6.29
C TRP A 21 0.81 -3.49 -7.41
N LEU A 22 0.83 -3.93 -8.67
CA LEU A 22 0.96 -3.03 -9.82
C LEU A 22 -0.43 -2.68 -10.36
N GLN A 23 -0.70 -1.39 -10.53
CA GLN A 23 -1.96 -0.91 -11.08
C GLN A 23 -2.11 -1.38 -12.53
N PHE A 24 -3.33 -1.76 -12.90
CA PHE A 24 -3.66 -2.29 -14.21
C PHE A 24 -4.85 -1.52 -14.80
N GLY A 25 -4.74 -1.19 -16.09
CA GLY A 25 -5.76 -0.50 -16.88
C GLY A 25 -5.24 -0.23 -18.29
N GLU A 26 -6.08 -0.42 -19.32
CA GLU A 26 -5.67 -0.36 -20.73
C GLU A 26 -5.16 1.02 -21.17
N GLU A 27 -5.53 2.08 -20.45
CA GLU A 27 -5.15 3.48 -20.74
C GLU A 27 -4.04 4.01 -19.82
N LEU A 28 -3.50 3.18 -18.92
CA LEU A 28 -2.43 3.61 -18.02
C LEU A 28 -1.10 3.58 -18.76
N GLU A 29 -0.69 4.73 -19.30
CA GLU A 29 0.69 4.98 -19.70
C GLU A 29 1.66 4.77 -18.52
N CYS A 30 1.12 4.90 -17.30
CA CYS A 30 1.84 5.09 -16.07
C CYS A 30 1.29 4.31 -14.88
N PRO A 31 1.51 2.99 -14.78
CA PRO A 31 0.93 2.21 -13.70
C PRO A 31 1.65 2.48 -12.37
N ASP A 32 0.89 2.86 -11.36
CA ASP A 32 1.40 2.96 -9.98
C ASP A 32 1.63 1.56 -9.39
N ALA A 33 2.76 1.37 -8.70
CA ALA A 33 3.01 0.19 -7.89
C ALA A 33 2.84 0.52 -6.41
N LEU A 34 1.88 -0.13 -5.75
CA LEU A 34 1.64 -0.07 -4.31
C LEU A 34 2.42 -1.18 -3.59
N LYS A 35 3.40 -0.81 -2.77
CA LYS A 35 4.13 -1.74 -1.89
C LYS A 35 3.68 -1.57 -0.45
N LEU A 36 3.32 -2.68 0.18
CA LEU A 36 2.91 -2.77 1.58
C LEU A 36 4.00 -3.48 2.37
N LYS A 37 4.44 -2.91 3.49
CA LYS A 37 5.43 -3.53 4.39
C LYS A 37 5.09 -3.17 5.84
N GLY A 38 4.49 -4.13 6.56
CA GLY A 38 3.91 -3.86 7.88
C GLY A 38 2.90 -2.72 7.79
N ASP A 39 2.98 -1.77 8.71
CA ASP A 39 2.05 -0.63 8.82
C ASP A 39 2.44 0.56 7.92
N ASN A 40 3.23 0.30 6.87
CA ASN A 40 3.72 1.31 5.95
C ASN A 40 3.40 0.94 4.51
N TYR A 41 3.15 1.97 3.70
CA TYR A 41 3.04 1.83 2.26
C TYR A 41 4.02 2.75 1.52
N LYS A 42 4.35 2.34 0.30
CA LYS A 42 5.06 3.16 -0.68
C LYS A 42 4.36 3.00 -2.03
N ILE A 43 4.24 4.10 -2.77
CA ILE A 43 3.78 4.10 -4.16
C ILE A 43 4.96 4.50 -5.04
N TYR A 44 5.16 3.71 -6.10
CA TYR A 44 6.18 3.91 -7.12
C TYR A 44 5.54 4.09 -8.48
N ASN A 45 6.20 4.78 -9.40
CA ASN A 45 5.70 5.01 -10.75
C ASN A 45 6.88 5.16 -11.74
N ASP A 46 7.06 4.21 -12.67
CA ASP A 46 8.26 4.08 -13.55
C ASP A 46 8.02 4.53 -15.01
N CYS A 47 7.21 5.54 -15.24
CA CYS A 47 6.74 5.81 -16.61
C CYS A 47 7.78 6.21 -17.64
N TYR A 48 8.91 6.76 -17.22
CA TYR A 48 9.80 7.46 -18.15
C TYR A 48 11.27 7.24 -17.81
N GLY A 49 11.64 6.03 -17.41
CA GLY A 49 13.04 5.64 -17.26
C GLY A 49 13.78 6.42 -16.17
N PHE A 50 13.18 6.48 -14.98
CA PHE A 50 13.67 7.02 -13.71
C PHE A 50 15.06 7.70 -13.69
N ASP A 51 15.14 8.84 -12.99
CA ASP A 51 16.26 9.04 -12.07
C ASP A 51 16.17 7.91 -11.03
N PRO A 52 17.05 6.89 -11.05
CA PRO A 52 16.97 5.74 -10.16
C PRO A 52 17.08 6.12 -8.66
N LYS A 53 17.30 7.40 -8.35
CA LYS A 53 17.38 7.92 -6.99
C LYS A 53 16.01 8.15 -6.33
N GLU A 54 14.94 8.45 -7.06
CA GLU A 54 13.66 8.85 -6.44
C GLU A 54 12.41 8.15 -7.00
N PRO A 55 12.30 6.81 -6.87
CA PRO A 55 11.16 6.08 -7.39
C PRO A 55 9.90 6.14 -6.54
N ILE A 56 9.97 6.77 -5.36
CA ILE A 56 8.88 6.82 -4.40
C ILE A 56 8.12 8.14 -4.60
N ILE A 57 6.97 8.06 -5.25
CA ILE A 57 6.10 9.21 -5.47
C ILE A 57 5.20 9.52 -4.28
N GLU A 58 4.91 8.52 -3.46
CA GLU A 58 4.14 8.69 -2.23
C GLU A 58 4.52 7.64 -1.19
N SER A 59 4.47 8.01 0.08
CA SER A 59 4.63 7.07 1.20
C SER A 59 3.82 7.49 2.41
N GLY A 60 3.60 6.57 3.34
CA GLY A 60 2.92 6.87 4.60
C GLY A 60 2.60 5.60 5.37
N ASN A 61 1.63 5.73 6.27
CA ASN A 61 1.12 4.62 7.05
C ASN A 61 -0.13 4.03 6.44
N ILE A 62 -0.33 2.74 6.68
CA ILE A 62 -1.49 2.01 6.18
C ILE A 62 -2.06 1.09 7.24
N GLU A 63 -3.39 1.09 7.32
CA GLU A 63 -4.19 0.12 8.05
C GLU A 63 -5.26 -0.42 7.10
N PHE A 64 -5.70 -1.65 7.33
CA PHE A 64 -6.82 -2.21 6.57
C PHE A 64 -7.64 -3.15 7.44
N ASP A 65 -8.94 -3.17 7.17
CA ASP A 65 -9.89 -4.14 7.73
C ASP A 65 -10.43 -5.03 6.60
N ASN A 66 -11.59 -5.66 6.80
CA ASN A 66 -12.22 -6.52 5.80
C ASN A 66 -12.82 -5.73 4.62
N ASP A 67 -13.15 -4.46 4.83
CA ASP A 67 -13.93 -3.64 3.91
C ASP A 67 -13.14 -2.46 3.36
N TYR A 68 -12.06 -2.02 4.01
CA TYR A 68 -11.37 -0.78 3.69
C TYR A 68 -9.86 -0.83 3.86
N PHE A 69 -9.20 -0.01 3.05
CA PHE A 69 -7.82 0.44 3.20
C PHE A 69 -7.83 1.91 3.68
N TYR A 70 -7.05 2.19 4.71
CA TYR A 70 -6.86 3.51 5.29
C TYR A 70 -5.41 3.92 5.10
N PHE A 71 -5.18 4.99 4.35
CA PHE A 71 -3.88 5.61 4.14
C PHE A 71 -3.82 6.89 4.97
N PHE A 72 -2.75 7.08 5.73
CA PHE A 72 -2.61 8.24 6.62
C PHE A 72 -1.15 8.64 6.79
N ASN A 73 -0.92 9.83 7.38
CA ASN A 73 0.40 10.45 7.49
C ASN A 73 1.12 10.51 6.13
N ARG A 74 0.36 10.88 5.10
CA ARG A 74 0.79 10.79 3.69
C ARG A 74 1.88 11.83 3.39
N LYS A 75 3.00 11.36 2.86
CA LYS A 75 4.08 12.15 2.27
C LYS A 75 4.01 12.02 0.76
N VAL A 76 3.45 13.04 0.10
CA VAL A 76 3.19 13.07 -1.34
C VAL A 76 4.30 13.88 -2.01
N ASN A 77 5.13 13.22 -2.81
CA ASN A 77 6.15 13.87 -3.64
C ASN A 77 5.59 14.19 -5.03
N GLN A 78 4.75 13.30 -5.57
CA GLN A 78 4.05 13.45 -6.85
C GLN A 78 2.64 12.84 -6.78
N PRO A 79 1.71 13.21 -7.68
CA PRO A 79 0.37 12.63 -7.69
C PRO A 79 0.42 11.10 -7.92
N SER A 80 -0.28 10.35 -7.08
CA SER A 80 -0.56 8.91 -7.25
C SER A 80 -2.06 8.68 -7.53
N PHE A 81 -2.47 7.41 -7.64
CA PHE A 81 -3.89 7.00 -7.69
C PHE A 81 -4.71 7.52 -6.49
N LEU A 82 -4.06 7.84 -5.36
CA LEU A 82 -4.70 8.44 -4.19
C LEU A 82 -5.02 9.93 -4.34
N GLN A 83 -4.49 10.57 -5.39
CA GLN A 83 -4.63 11.99 -5.74
C GLN A 83 -4.05 12.94 -4.67
N HIS A 84 -3.98 14.24 -5.01
CA HIS A 84 -3.45 15.29 -4.13
C HIS A 84 -4.41 15.67 -2.98
N GLY A 85 -3.85 16.23 -1.91
CA GLY A 85 -4.56 17.20 -1.06
C GLY A 85 -4.92 16.75 0.36
N ALA A 86 -5.33 15.50 0.58
CA ALA A 86 -5.72 15.05 1.92
C ALA A 86 -4.62 14.25 2.62
N GLN A 87 -4.37 14.54 3.90
CA GLN A 87 -3.42 13.80 4.75
C GLN A 87 -3.86 12.36 5.04
N SER A 88 -5.12 12.04 4.78
CA SER A 88 -5.67 10.68 4.87
C SER A 88 -6.58 10.36 3.68
N GLN A 89 -6.63 9.08 3.31
CA GLN A 89 -7.50 8.55 2.27
C GLN A 89 -8.08 7.22 2.72
N LYS A 90 -9.35 6.99 2.38
CA LYS A 90 -10.07 5.73 2.65
C LYS A 90 -10.57 5.17 1.34
N LEU A 91 -10.28 3.89 1.08
CA LEU A 91 -10.70 3.18 -0.13
C LEU A 91 -11.41 1.90 0.26
N LYS A 92 -12.55 1.64 -0.38
CA LYS A 92 -13.31 0.41 -0.19
C LYS A 92 -12.64 -0.75 -0.91
N ILE A 93 -12.57 -1.91 -0.27
CA ILE A 93 -12.13 -3.16 -0.88
C ILE A 93 -13.32 -3.73 -1.65
N LEU A 94 -13.17 -3.86 -2.97
CA LEU A 94 -14.13 -4.57 -3.81
C LEU A 94 -13.70 -6.03 -4.03
N LEU A 95 -12.39 -6.27 -4.09
CA LEU A 95 -11.80 -7.59 -4.22
C LEU A 95 -10.42 -7.58 -3.55
N ARG A 96 -10.12 -8.62 -2.77
CA ARG A 96 -8.78 -8.88 -2.26
C ARG A 96 -8.54 -10.38 -2.22
N ASN A 97 -7.67 -10.86 -3.11
CA ASN A 97 -7.24 -12.25 -3.12
C ASN A 97 -5.71 -12.33 -3.31
N LYS A 98 -5.18 -13.53 -3.58
CA LYS A 98 -3.72 -13.73 -3.71
C LYS A 98 -3.10 -12.99 -4.90
N TYR A 99 -3.87 -12.70 -5.94
CA TYR A 99 -3.39 -12.21 -7.24
C TYR A 99 -3.91 -10.83 -7.61
N GLU A 100 -5.08 -10.44 -7.07
CA GLU A 100 -5.77 -9.21 -7.43
C GLU A 100 -6.26 -8.45 -6.20
N LEU A 101 -6.17 -7.13 -6.29
CA LEU A 101 -6.66 -6.17 -5.31
C LEU A 101 -7.42 -5.07 -6.07
N ASN A 102 -8.70 -4.89 -5.77
CA ASN A 102 -9.53 -3.85 -6.37
C ASN A 102 -10.00 -2.91 -5.27
N LEU A 103 -9.63 -1.65 -5.40
CA LEU A 103 -9.92 -0.59 -4.44
C LEU A 103 -10.81 0.46 -5.07
N GLN A 104 -11.81 0.97 -4.34
CA GLN A 104 -12.72 1.99 -4.82
C GLN A 104 -12.59 3.27 -4.00
N LYS A 105 -12.52 4.40 -4.71
CA LYS A 105 -12.69 5.75 -4.16
C LYS A 105 -13.84 6.42 -4.91
N GLU A 106 -14.92 6.74 -4.22
CA GLU A 106 -16.14 7.30 -4.83
C GLU A 106 -16.60 6.42 -6.01
N THR A 107 -16.63 6.96 -7.22
CA THR A 107 -17.02 6.24 -8.45
C THR A 107 -15.86 5.54 -9.14
N ARG A 108 -14.61 5.79 -8.74
CA ARG A 108 -13.41 5.26 -9.41
C ARG A 108 -12.96 3.95 -8.80
N VAL A 109 -12.63 2.98 -9.64
CA VAL A 109 -12.07 1.68 -9.25
C VAL A 109 -10.63 1.59 -9.74
N PHE A 110 -9.74 1.24 -8.83
CA PHE A 110 -8.33 0.98 -9.08
C PHE A 110 -8.09 -0.52 -8.98
N ILE A 111 -7.61 -1.11 -10.06
CA ILE A 111 -7.36 -2.55 -10.17
C ILE A 111 -5.85 -2.75 -10.06
N PHE A 112 -5.43 -3.71 -9.23
CA PHE A 112 -4.03 -4.04 -9.06
C PHE A 112 -3.79 -5.54 -9.20
N LYS A 113 -2.66 -5.91 -9.82
CA LYS A 113 -2.17 -7.28 -9.90
C LYS A 113 -0.94 -7.44 -9.02
N ARG A 114 -0.88 -8.53 -8.24
CA ARG A 114 0.27 -8.80 -7.38
C ARG A 114 1.49 -9.17 -8.21
N ILE A 115 2.61 -8.51 -7.96
CA ILE A 115 3.90 -8.84 -8.57
C ILE A 115 4.86 -9.36 -7.50
N LYS A 116 5.62 -10.40 -7.85
CA LYS A 116 6.81 -10.78 -7.08
C LYS A 116 7.96 -9.98 -7.66
N LEU A 117 8.37 -8.91 -6.96
CA LEU A 117 9.66 -8.30 -7.28
C LEU A 117 10.75 -9.33 -6.94
N PRO A 118 11.66 -9.67 -7.88
CA PRO A 118 12.83 -10.46 -7.53
C PRO A 118 13.60 -9.68 -6.45
N ASN A 119 13.93 -10.37 -5.36
CA ASN A 119 14.74 -9.82 -4.27
C ASN A 119 16.13 -9.42 -4.75
#